data_AF-A0A962N5A1-F1
#
_entry.id   AF-A0A962N5A1-F1
#
_cell.length_a   1.000
_cell.length_b   1.000
_cell.length_c   1.000
_cell.angle_alpha   90.00
_cell.angle_beta   90.00
_cell.angle_gamma   90.00
#
_symmetry.space_group_name_H-M   'P 1'
#
loop_
_entity.id
_entity.type
_entity.pdbx_description
1 polymer ?
#
loop_
_entity_poly.entity_id
_entity_poly.type
_entity_poly.pdbx_seq_one_letter_code
_entity_poly.pdbx_strand_id
1 'polypeptide(L)'
;MSITLDPRLADECLVLQASAHGWILLRDEARFPWCLWVPRSDAVEFHRLEGSLQRLTLSVVARLGQLIAAEPDVEKVNVAALGNIVRQQHWHVVGRHEDDPQWPGPPFGLPRQPCSPALLTARSERLRQGLISSADPLTPQP
;
A
#
# COMPACT_ATOMS: atom_id res chain seq x y z
N MET A 1 2.66 -4.85 24.10
CA MET A 1 1.49 -4.04 23.69
C MET A 1 0.98 -4.56 22.36
N SER A 2 -0.33 -4.63 22.16
CA SER A 2 -0.93 -5.04 20.88
C SER A 2 -0.87 -3.86 19.91
N ILE A 3 -0.12 -3.97 18.82
CA ILE A 3 -0.13 -2.96 17.75
C ILE A 3 -1.41 -3.15 16.91
N THR A 4 -2.22 -2.10 16.81
CA THR A 4 -3.43 -2.02 15.98
C THR A 4 -3.23 -1.07 14.80
N LEU A 5 -4.03 -1.25 13.74
CA LEU A 5 -4.03 -0.33 12.60
C LEU A 5 -4.63 1.02 13.00
N ASP A 6 -4.05 2.11 12.51
CA ASP A 6 -4.56 3.47 12.73
C ASP A 6 -6.00 3.60 12.18
N PRO A 7 -6.95 4.19 12.92
CA PRO A 7 -8.34 4.28 12.50
C PRO A 7 -8.52 5.03 11.18
N ARG A 8 -7.69 6.04 10.87
CA ARG A 8 -7.79 6.77 9.60
C ARG A 8 -7.44 5.87 8.41
N LEU A 9 -6.44 5.00 8.58
CA LEU A 9 -6.09 4.02 7.56
C LEU A 9 -7.19 2.97 7.42
N ALA A 10 -7.79 2.53 8.53
CA ALA A 10 -8.90 1.59 8.52
C ALA A 10 -10.16 2.14 7.85
N ASP A 11 -10.45 3.44 8.01
CA ASP A 11 -11.63 4.11 7.44
C ASP A 11 -11.47 4.46 5.95
N GLU A 12 -10.23 4.62 5.47
CA GLU A 12 -9.94 4.99 4.08
C GLU A 12 -9.50 3.84 3.19
N CYS A 13 -9.27 2.65 3.75
CA CYS A 13 -8.71 1.54 3.02
C CYS A 13 -9.45 0.22 3.27
N LEU A 14 -9.45 -0.62 2.25
CA LEU A 14 -9.78 -2.03 2.35
C LEU A 14 -8.53 -2.83 2.76
N VAL A 15 -8.64 -3.70 3.76
CA VAL A 15 -7.57 -4.65 4.10
C VAL A 15 -7.52 -5.77 3.05
N LEU A 16 -6.41 -5.87 2.31
CA LEU A 16 -6.18 -6.96 1.37
C LEU A 16 -5.63 -8.20 2.08
N GLN A 17 -4.66 -8.01 2.97
CA GLN A 17 -4.02 -9.06 3.75
C GLN A 17 -3.56 -8.51 5.11
N ALA A 18 -3.62 -9.34 6.15
CA ALA A 18 -3.11 -9.04 7.48
C ALA A 18 -2.28 -10.23 7.99
N SER A 19 -1.16 -9.95 8.66
CA SER A 19 -0.30 -10.99 9.26
C SER A 19 0.28 -10.52 10.60
N ALA A 20 1.17 -11.35 11.16
CA ALA A 20 1.98 -10.97 12.32
C ALA A 20 2.93 -9.80 12.01
N HIS A 21 3.30 -9.58 10.74
CA HIS A 21 4.28 -8.57 10.33
C HIS A 21 3.66 -7.23 9.92
N GLY A 22 2.37 -7.19 9.60
CA GLY A 22 1.72 -5.96 9.16
C GLY A 22 0.44 -6.16 8.36
N TRP A 23 0.05 -5.11 7.65
CA TRP A 23 -1.13 -5.06 6.80
C TRP A 23 -0.76 -4.58 5.40
N ILE A 24 -1.37 -5.22 4.41
CA ILE A 24 -1.43 -4.71 3.04
C ILE A 24 -2.84 -4.15 2.84
N LEU A 25 -2.91 -2.88 2.48
CA LEU A 25 -4.16 -2.14 2.32
C LEU A 25 -4.33 -1.69 0.87
N LEU A 26 -5.56 -1.60 0.41
CA LEU A 26 -5.96 -0.92 -0.81
C LEU A 26 -6.70 0.34 -0.43
N ARG A 27 -6.18 1.52 -0.78
CA ARG A 27 -6.87 2.79 -0.56
C ARG A 27 -8.10 2.86 -1.46
N ASP A 28 -9.22 3.31 -0.91
CA ASP A 28 -10.44 3.55 -1.67
C ASP A 28 -10.32 4.82 -2.52
N GLU A 29 -9.60 4.70 -3.63
CA GLU A 29 -9.27 5.79 -4.55
C GLU A 29 -9.56 5.40 -6.00
N ALA A 30 -10.53 6.07 -6.62
CA ALA A 30 -11.00 5.75 -7.96
C ALA A 30 -9.98 6.12 -9.05
N ARG A 31 -9.27 7.25 -8.87
CA ARG A 31 -8.47 7.87 -9.93
C ARG A 31 -7.28 7.03 -10.37
N PHE A 32 -6.69 6.27 -9.45
CA PHE A 32 -5.53 5.43 -9.73
C PHE A 32 -5.36 4.35 -8.65
N PRO A 33 -4.73 3.20 -8.97
CA PRO A 33 -4.54 2.13 -8.00
C PRO A 33 -3.49 2.54 -6.94
N TRP A 34 -3.83 2.32 -5.66
CA TRP A 34 -3.02 2.77 -4.54
C TRP A 34 -3.04 1.75 -3.40
N CYS A 35 -1.93 1.05 -3.23
CA CYS A 35 -1.71 0.15 -2.10
C CYS A 35 -0.90 0.81 -0.99
N LEU A 36 -1.11 0.35 0.24
CA LEU A 36 -0.26 0.67 1.37
C LEU A 36 0.31 -0.58 2.03
N TRP A 37 1.55 -0.51 2.47
CA TRP A 37 2.13 -1.43 3.43
C TRP A 37 2.24 -0.76 4.79
N VAL A 38 1.73 -1.40 5.84
CA VAL A 38 1.76 -0.91 7.22
C VAL A 38 2.44 -1.97 8.09
N PRO A 39 3.74 -1.83 8.44
CA PRO A 39 4.41 -2.78 9.32
C PRO A 39 3.81 -2.75 10.73
N ARG A 40 3.70 -3.92 11.35
CA ARG A 40 3.22 -4.07 12.73
C ARG A 40 4.37 -3.74 13.70
N SER A 41 4.57 -2.45 13.93
CA SER A 41 5.59 -1.91 14.85
C SER A 41 5.10 -0.61 15.48
N ASP A 42 5.68 -0.24 16.62
CA ASP A 42 5.57 1.06 17.26
C ASP A 42 6.50 2.13 16.63
N ALA A 43 7.46 1.70 15.80
CA ALA A 43 8.35 2.59 15.08
C ALA A 43 7.57 3.42 14.05
N VAL A 44 7.62 4.75 14.22
CA VAL A 44 6.99 5.70 13.30
C VAL A 44 7.84 5.96 12.04
N GLU A 45 9.14 5.66 12.09
CA GLU A 45 10.08 5.86 10.98
C GLU A 45 10.73 4.55 10.52
N PHE A 46 11.00 4.43 9.22
CA PHE A 46 11.62 3.22 8.64
C PHE A 46 12.97 2.87 9.29
N HIS A 47 13.83 3.86 9.53
CA HIS A 47 15.15 3.66 10.14
C HIS A 47 15.09 3.15 11.60
N ARG A 48 13.91 3.19 12.23
CA ARG A 48 13.68 2.71 13.61
C ARG A 48 13.04 1.32 13.66
N LEU A 49 12.66 0.75 12.51
CA LEU A 49 12.20 -0.63 12.47
C LEU A 49 13.35 -1.59 12.82
N GLU A 50 12.98 -2.74 13.38
CA GLU A 50 13.87 -3.87 13.50
C GLU A 50 14.40 -4.29 12.11
N GLY A 51 15.66 -4.71 12.03
CA GLY A 51 16.32 -4.98 10.75
C GLY A 51 15.63 -6.04 9.89
N SER A 52 15.00 -7.06 10.50
CA SER A 52 14.21 -8.05 9.75
C SER A 52 12.97 -7.41 9.11
N LEU A 53 12.27 -6.54 9.85
CA LEU A 53 11.08 -5.85 9.38
C LEU A 53 11.41 -4.76 8.36
N GLN A 54 12.60 -4.15 8.41
CA GLN A 54 13.10 -3.30 7.33
C GLN A 54 13.25 -4.07 6.02
N ARG A 55 13.94 -5.22 6.05
CA ARG A 55 14.12 -6.07 4.86
C ARG A 55 12.79 -6.56 4.31
N LEU A 56 11.91 -7.03 5.20
CA LEU A 56 10.56 -7.45 4.82
C LEU A 56 9.78 -6.30 4.17
N THR A 57 9.83 -5.11 4.75
CA THR A 57 9.17 -3.92 4.20
C THR A 57 9.63 -3.62 2.78
N LEU A 58 10.95 -3.67 2.50
CA LEU A 58 11.47 -3.45 1.15
C LEU A 58 10.99 -4.54 0.17
N SER A 59 10.99 -5.81 0.58
CA SER A 59 10.47 -6.91 -0.24
C SER A 59 8.98 -6.76 -0.55
N VAL A 60 8.17 -6.41 0.45
CA VAL A 60 6.72 -6.19 0.29
C VAL A 60 6.45 -5.00 -0.63
N VAL A 61 7.12 -3.87 -0.41
CA VAL A 61 6.95 -2.66 -1.23
C VAL A 61 7.38 -2.92 -2.67
N ALA A 62 8.47 -3.67 -2.90
CA ALA A 62 8.89 -4.08 -4.24
C ALA A 62 7.83 -4.97 -4.91
N ARG A 63 7.26 -5.93 -4.17
CA ARG A 63 6.18 -6.80 -4.68
C ARG A 63 4.92 -6.01 -5.02
N LEU A 64 4.49 -5.12 -4.13
CA LEU A 64 3.36 -4.22 -4.40
C LEU A 64 3.64 -3.35 -5.63
N GLY A 65 4.88 -2.90 -5.81
CA GLY A 65 5.28 -2.13 -7.00
C GLY A 65 5.06 -2.92 -8.29
N GLN A 66 5.45 -4.20 -8.32
CA GLN A 66 5.20 -5.08 -9.47
C GLN A 66 3.71 -5.29 -9.74
N LEU A 67 2.91 -5.51 -8.68
CA LEU A 67 1.47 -5.72 -8.81
C LEU A 67 0.74 -4.46 -9.29
N ILE A 68 1.10 -3.31 -8.73
CA ILE A 68 0.54 -2.01 -9.14
C ILE A 68 0.95 -1.66 -10.57
N ALA A 69 2.19 -1.96 -10.98
CA ALA A 69 2.62 -1.76 -12.37
C ALA A 69 1.87 -2.64 -13.39
N ALA A 70 1.27 -3.75 -12.93
CA ALA A 70 0.47 -4.63 -13.78
C ALA A 70 -1.03 -4.27 -13.80
N GLU A 71 -1.46 -3.28 -13.01
CA GLU A 71 -2.83 -2.77 -13.10
C GLU A 71 -3.06 -2.00 -14.41
N PRO A 72 -4.31 -1.98 -14.93
CA PRO A 72 -4.62 -1.25 -16.15
C PRO A 72 -4.22 0.22 -16.06
N ASP A 73 -3.76 0.76 -17.19
CA ASP A 73 -3.44 2.18 -17.38
C ASP A 73 -2.33 2.73 -16.47
N VAL A 74 -1.55 1.88 -15.79
CA VAL A 74 -0.39 2.32 -15.00
C VAL A 74 0.86 2.40 -15.87
N GLU A 75 1.43 3.60 -15.97
CA GLU A 75 2.65 3.87 -16.74
C GLU A 75 3.86 4.06 -15.82
N LYS A 76 3.63 4.51 -14.59
CA LYS A 76 4.67 4.76 -13.60
C LYS A 76 4.23 4.39 -12.19
N VAL A 77 5.14 3.81 -11.41
CA VAL A 77 4.91 3.60 -9.96
C VAL A 77 5.63 4.67 -9.15
N ASN A 78 4.94 5.21 -8.14
CA ASN A 78 5.48 6.07 -7.10
C ASN A 78 5.51 5.30 -5.77
N VAL A 79 6.61 5.41 -5.03
CA VAL A 79 6.78 4.81 -3.72
C VAL A 79 7.21 5.88 -2.73
N ALA A 80 6.55 5.97 -1.58
CA ALA A 80 6.91 6.93 -0.55
C ALA A 80 6.53 6.43 0.85
N ALA A 81 7.41 6.66 1.83
CA ALA A 81 7.07 6.63 3.24
C ALA A 81 6.97 8.08 3.73
N LEU A 82 5.74 8.55 3.89
CA LEU A 82 5.45 9.83 4.53
C LEU A 82 4.89 9.53 5.94
N GLY A 83 3.99 10.37 6.43
CA GLY A 83 3.35 10.14 7.74
C GLY A 83 3.19 11.40 8.57
N ASN A 84 3.13 12.59 7.95
CA ASN A 84 2.93 13.86 8.65
C ASN A 84 1.59 13.94 9.40
N ILE A 85 0.55 13.28 8.87
CA ILE A 85 -0.80 13.26 9.44
C ILE A 85 -1.08 11.98 10.23
N VAL A 86 -0.78 10.81 9.65
CA VAL A 86 -0.85 9.50 10.30
C VAL A 86 0.58 9.08 10.66
N ARG A 87 0.88 9.01 11.96
CA ARG A 87 2.23 8.76 12.48
C ARG A 87 2.63 7.28 12.43
N GLN A 88 1.65 6.37 12.45
CA GLN A 88 1.94 4.95 12.26
C GLN A 88 2.66 4.78 10.92
N GLN A 89 3.81 4.11 10.92
CA GLN A 89 4.58 3.98 9.70
C GLN A 89 3.76 3.27 8.63
N HIS A 90 3.77 3.82 7.42
CA HIS A 90 3.16 3.22 6.25
C HIS A 90 3.89 3.65 4.98
N TRP A 91 3.86 2.78 3.99
CA TRP A 91 4.46 3.00 2.68
C TRP A 91 3.36 3.06 1.64
N HIS A 92 3.32 4.12 0.85
CA HIS A 92 2.44 4.27 -0.29
C HIS A 92 3.09 3.64 -1.53
N VAL A 93 2.33 2.84 -2.27
CA VAL A 93 2.70 2.32 -3.59
C VAL A 93 1.58 2.66 -4.56
N VAL A 94 1.83 3.60 -5.46
CA VAL A 94 0.80 4.28 -6.25
C VAL A 94 1.10 4.12 -7.73
N GLY A 95 0.13 3.63 -8.50
CA GLY A 95 0.18 3.63 -9.96
C GLY A 95 -0.19 5.01 -10.48
N ARG A 96 0.52 5.49 -11.50
CA ARG A 96 0.39 6.83 -12.08
C ARG A 96 0.35 6.73 -13.59
N HIS A 97 -0.25 7.72 -14.22
CA HIS A 97 -0.34 7.88 -15.67
C HIS A 97 -0.43 9.35 -16.04
N GLU A 98 -0.10 9.70 -17.28
CA GLU A 98 -0.04 11.11 -17.71
C GLU A 98 -1.38 11.84 -17.60
N ASP A 99 -2.50 11.13 -17.75
CA ASP A 99 -3.85 11.68 -17.62
C ASP A 99 -4.36 11.81 -16.16
N ASP A 100 -3.56 11.44 -15.15
CA ASP A 100 -4.03 11.50 -13.76
C ASP A 100 -4.08 12.95 -13.23
N PRO A 101 -5.03 13.30 -12.33
CA PRO A 101 -5.27 14.71 -11.96
C PRO A 101 -4.12 15.43 -11.26
N GLN A 102 -3.05 14.73 -10.88
CA GLN A 102 -1.88 15.34 -10.25
C GLN A 102 -0.60 15.16 -11.04
N TRP A 103 -0.64 14.58 -12.25
CA TRP A 103 0.55 14.46 -13.09
C TRP A 103 1.08 15.86 -13.52
N PRO A 104 2.41 16.09 -13.55
CA PRO A 104 3.53 15.22 -13.15
C PRO A 104 3.90 15.32 -11.66
N GLY A 105 3.10 16.03 -10.86
CA GLY A 105 3.29 16.20 -9.43
C GLY A 105 2.99 14.95 -8.59
N PRO A 106 3.19 15.06 -7.26
CA PRO A 106 2.94 13.97 -6.33
C PRO A 106 1.43 13.67 -6.19
N PRO A 107 1.04 12.41 -5.92
CA PRO A 107 -0.37 11.98 -5.86
C PRO A 107 -1.06 12.33 -4.52
N PHE A 108 -0.49 13.25 -3.73
CA PHE A 108 -0.97 13.60 -2.40
C PHE A 108 -1.70 14.94 -2.40
N GLY A 109 -2.65 15.11 -1.48
CA GLY A 109 -3.28 16.40 -1.18
C GLY A 109 -4.66 16.62 -1.83
N LEU A 110 -5.11 15.72 -2.71
CA LEU A 110 -6.49 15.72 -3.15
C LEU A 110 -7.41 15.01 -2.14
N PRO A 111 -8.66 15.49 -1.95
CA PRO A 111 -9.68 14.74 -1.23
C PRO A 111 -9.85 13.33 -1.82
N ARG A 112 -10.09 12.33 -0.98
CA ARG A 112 -10.38 10.96 -1.41
C ARG A 112 -11.55 10.94 -2.38
N GLN A 113 -11.39 10.26 -3.51
CA GLN A 113 -12.49 9.95 -4.42
C GLN A 113 -12.81 8.45 -4.33
N PRO A 114 -13.88 8.05 -3.64
CA PRO A 114 -14.23 6.63 -3.47
C PRO A 114 -14.41 5.92 -4.81
N CYS A 115 -13.96 4.67 -4.88
CA CYS A 115 -14.25 3.78 -6.00
C CYS A 115 -15.75 3.50 -6.08
N SER A 116 -16.24 3.19 -7.28
CA SER A 116 -17.50 2.46 -7.37
C SER A 116 -17.33 1.08 -6.73
N PRO A 117 -18.40 0.45 -6.18
CA PRO A 117 -18.29 -0.89 -5.60
C PRO A 117 -17.72 -1.92 -6.58
N ALA A 118 -18.09 -1.84 -7.86
CA ALA A 118 -17.58 -2.73 -8.90
C ALA A 118 -16.07 -2.56 -9.14
N LEU A 119 -15.59 -1.30 -9.19
CA LEU A 119 -14.16 -1.02 -9.36
C LEU A 119 -13.35 -1.50 -8.16
N LEU A 120 -13.84 -1.24 -6.93
CA LEU A 120 -13.15 -1.65 -5.71
C LEU A 120 -13.05 -3.17 -5.61
N THR A 121 -14.14 -3.88 -5.89
CA THR A 121 -14.17 -5.35 -5.90
C THR A 121 -13.17 -5.89 -6.93
N ALA A 122 -13.29 -5.49 -8.20
CA ALA A 122 -12.44 -5.98 -9.27
C ALA A 122 -10.95 -5.72 -9.01
N ARG A 123 -10.59 -4.53 -8.51
CA ARG A 123 -9.21 -4.19 -8.16
C ARG A 123 -8.72 -5.02 -6.97
N SER A 124 -9.53 -5.17 -5.93
CA SER A 124 -9.15 -5.97 -4.75
C SER A 124 -8.93 -7.44 -5.08
N GLU A 125 -9.73 -8.01 -5.98
CA GLU A 125 -9.61 -9.41 -6.41
C GLU A 125 -8.32 -9.64 -7.21
N ARG A 126 -8.01 -8.79 -8.19
CA ARG A 126 -6.75 -8.86 -8.95
C ARG A 126 -5.54 -8.78 -8.04
N LEU A 127 -5.54 -7.81 -7.13
CA LEU A 127 -4.43 -7.61 -6.19
C LEU A 127 -4.28 -8.79 -5.22
N ARG A 128 -5.38 -9.32 -4.68
CA ARG A 128 -5.35 -10.53 -3.83
C ARG A 128 -4.81 -11.73 -4.59
N GLN A 129 -5.25 -11.94 -5.83
CA GLN A 129 -4.74 -13.02 -6.67
C GLN A 129 -3.24 -12.88 -6.92
N GLY A 130 -2.78 -11.66 -7.22
CA GLY A 130 -1.36 -11.36 -7.40
C GLY A 130 -0.50 -11.59 -6.15
N LEU A 131 -1.06 -11.34 -4.96
CA LEU A 131 -0.38 -11.62 -3.69
C LEU A 131 -0.25 -13.13 -3.42
N ILE A 132 -1.23 -13.95 -3.82
CA ILE A 132 -1.23 -15.41 -3.64
C ILE A 132 -0.30 -16.11 -4.64
N SER A 133 -0.26 -15.67 -5.90
CA SER A 133 0.48 -16.35 -6.98
C SER A 133 2.01 -16.24 -6.89
N SER A 134 2.54 -15.47 -5.93
CA SER A 134 3.96 -15.41 -5.58
C SER A 134 4.16 -15.96 -4.18
N ALA A 135 5.31 -16.60 -3.89
CA ALA A 135 5.68 -16.96 -2.52
C ALA A 135 5.39 -15.79 -1.57
N ASP A 136 4.75 -16.07 -0.43
CA ASP A 136 4.16 -15.07 0.47
C ASP A 136 5.16 -13.92 0.75
N PRO A 137 4.85 -12.68 0.31
CA PRO A 137 5.76 -11.55 0.50
C PRO A 137 5.95 -11.21 1.98
N LEU A 138 5.13 -11.76 2.88
CA LEU A 138 5.21 -11.61 4.33
C LEU A 138 6.02 -12.72 5.00
N THR A 139 6.49 -13.73 4.25
CA THR A 139 7.41 -14.74 4.75
C THR A 139 8.85 -14.27 4.52
N PRO A 140 9.66 -14.05 5.57
CA PRO A 140 11.07 -13.72 5.41
C PRO A 140 11.76 -14.83 4.62
N GLN A 141 12.47 -14.49 3.54
CA GLN A 141 13.44 -15.39 2.94
C GLN A 141 14.64 -15.52 3.88
N PRO A 142 15.24 -16.72 4.03
CA PRO A 142 16.34 -16.97 4.96
C PRO A 142 17.57 -16.09 4.70
#